data_AF-A0A973DK93-F1
#
_entry.id   AF-A0A973DK93-F1
#
_cell.length_a   1.000
_cell.length_b   1.000
_cell.length_c   1.000
_cell.angle_alpha   90.00
_cell.angle_beta   90.00
_cell.angle_gamma   90.00
#
_symmetry.space_group_name_H-M   'P 1'
#
loop_
_entity.id
_entity.type
_entity.pdbx_description
1 polymer ?
#
loop_
_entity_poly.entity_id
_entity_poly.type
_entity_poly.pdbx_seq_one_letter_code
_entity_poly.pdbx_strand_id
1 'polypeptide(L)' 'MPNTNKLQKVSIFFAISFFIGAVACVAWVLLLGDNYSDLIKSSVAAGSFFCFASGAVLYTIGRTNLPSFKLDK' A
#
# COMPACT_ATOMS: atom_id res chain seq x y z
N MET A 1 -0.54 -21.16 15.68
CA MET A 1 -0.79 -19.83 15.09
C MET A 1 -2.25 -19.80 14.65
N PRO A 2 -3.11 -19.01 15.29
CA PRO A 2 -4.55 -19.04 15.06
C PRO A 2 -4.87 -18.67 13.60
N ASN A 3 -5.78 -19.43 12.99
CA ASN A 3 -6.20 -19.36 11.58
C ASN A 3 -6.36 -17.91 11.07
N THR A 4 -5.34 -17.36 10.43
CA THR A 4 -5.41 -16.03 9.81
C THR A 4 -6.42 -16.10 8.66
N ASN A 5 -7.52 -15.37 8.79
CA ASN A 5 -8.54 -15.23 7.75
C ASN A 5 -7.85 -14.95 6.41
N LYS A 6 -8.22 -15.67 5.33
CA LYS A 6 -7.63 -15.50 3.99
C LYS A 6 -7.57 -14.03 3.56
N LEU A 7 -8.58 -13.25 3.94
CA LEU A 7 -8.66 -11.79 3.75
C LEU A 7 -7.47 -11.04 4.34
N GLN A 8 -7.07 -11.37 5.57
CA GLN A 8 -6.00 -10.71 6.30
C GLN A 8 -4.64 -10.93 5.63
N LYS A 9 -4.40 -12.16 5.12
CA LYS A 9 -3.19 -12.48 4.35
C LYS A 9 -3.14 -11.73 3.02
N VAL A 10 -4.28 -11.58 2.34
CA VAL A 10 -4.40 -10.79 1.11
C VAL A 10 -4.19 -9.30 1.38
N SER A 11 -4.74 -8.76 2.48
CA SER A 11 -4.53 -7.36 2.88
C SER A 11 -3.05 -7.07 3.18
N ILE A 12 -2.34 -7.95 3.88
CA ILE A 12 -0.89 -7.80 4.12
C ILE A 12 -0.12 -7.84 2.79
N PHE A 13 -0.45 -8.77 1.90
CA PHE A 13 0.21 -8.86 0.60
C PHE A 13 0.05 -7.57 -0.21
N PHE A 14 -1.17 -7.05 -0.31
CA PHE A 14 -1.41 -5.77 -0.97
C PHE A 14 -0.74 -4.60 -0.26
N ALA A 15 -0.73 -4.56 1.07
CA ALA A 15 -0.03 -3.54 1.83
C ALA A 15 1.46 -3.45 1.45
N ILE A 16 2.13 -4.60 1.38
CA ILE A 16 3.54 -4.69 1.00
C ILE A 16 3.74 -4.20 -0.44
N SER A 17 2.90 -4.64 -1.38
CA SER A 17 2.98 -4.19 -2.79
C SER A 17 2.79 -2.68 -2.93
N PHE A 18 1.86 -2.09 -2.18
CA PHE A 18 1.61 -0.65 -2.16
C PHE A 18 2.78 0.14 -1.55
N PHE A 19 3.41 -0.38 -0.49
CA PHE A 19 4.63 0.19 0.08
C PHE A 19 5.79 0.17 -0.92
N ILE A 20 6.00 -0.93 -1.64
CA ILE A 20 7.03 -1.03 -2.69
C ILE A 20 6.74 -0.02 -3.81
N GLY A 21 5.48 0.10 -4.24
CA GLY A 21 5.06 1.09 -5.24
C GLY A 21 5.31 2.53 -4.80
N ALA A 22 5.06 2.85 -3.52
CA ALA A 22 5.36 4.17 -2.97
C ALA A 22 6.86 4.49 -3.01
N VAL A 23 7.71 3.54 -2.57
CA VAL A 23 9.17 3.69 -2.61
C VAL A 23 9.67 3.84 -4.05
N ALA A 24 9.12 3.06 -4.99
CA ALA A 24 9.48 3.16 -6.40
C ALA A 24 9.09 4.52 -7.02
N CYS A 25 7.91 5.06 -6.67
CA CYS A 25 7.50 6.39 -7.13
C CYS A 25 8.39 7.50 -6.56
N VAL A 26 8.78 7.41 -5.28
CA VAL A 26 9.72 8.37 -4.66
C VAL A 26 11.10 8.26 -5.32
N ALA A 27 11.61 7.04 -5.50
CA ALA A 27 12.89 6.81 -6.18
C ALA A 27 12.88 7.36 -7.61
N TRP A 28 11.77 7.18 -8.34
CA TRP A 28 11.60 7.75 -9.68
C TRP A 28 11.65 9.28 -9.67
N VAL A 29 10.95 9.93 -8.75
CA VAL A 29 10.96 11.40 -8.62
C VAL A 29 12.35 11.91 -8.27
N LEU A 30 13.11 11.22 -7.43
CA LEU A 30 14.46 11.63 -7.04
C LEU A 30 15.51 11.41 -8.13
N LEU A 31 15.39 10.34 -8.92
CA LEU A 31 16.38 9.97 -9.94
C LEU A 31 16.09 10.58 -11.31
N LEU A 32 14.82 10.65 -11.70
CA LEU A 32 14.39 11.07 -13.05
C LEU A 32 13.59 12.36 -13.04
N GLY A 33 13.13 12.87 -11.88
CA GLY A 33 12.18 13.97 -11.80
C GLY A 33 12.62 15.28 -12.45
N ASP A 34 13.93 15.55 -12.55
CA ASP A 34 14.46 16.76 -13.21
C ASP A 34 14.41 16.71 -14.74
N ASN A 35 14.19 15.53 -15.33
CA ASN A 35 14.07 15.36 -16.79
C ASN A 35 12.62 15.47 -17.27
N TYR A 36 11.64 15.67 -16.37
CA TYR A 36 10.22 15.71 -16.68
C TYR A 36 9.58 17.03 -16.23
N SER A 37 8.44 17.37 -16.83
CA SER A 37 7.65 18.55 -16.43
C SER A 37 7.22 18.48 -14.97
N ASP A 38 7.15 19.65 -14.31
CA ASP A 38 6.66 19.81 -12.93
C ASP A 38 5.29 19.17 -12.69
N LEU A 39 4.46 19.10 -13.74
CA LEU A 39 3.16 18.45 -13.69
C LEU A 39 3.28 16.94 -13.45
N ILE A 40 4.21 16.27 -14.15
CA ILE A 40 4.46 14.83 -14.02
C ILE A 40 5.11 14.55 -12.68
N LYS A 41 6.10 15.36 -12.29
CA LYS A 41 6.81 15.25 -11.00
C LYS A 41 5.83 15.35 -9.82
N SER A 42 4.94 16.34 -9.85
CA SER A 42 3.91 16.53 -8.82
C SER A 42 2.88 15.40 -8.80
N SER A 43 2.48 14.89 -9.97
CA SER A 43 1.54 13.77 -10.07
C SER A 43 2.12 12.47 -9.52
N VAL A 44 3.38 12.16 -9.83
CA VAL A 44 4.07 10.96 -9.29
C VAL A 44 4.33 11.10 -7.80
N ALA A 45 4.66 12.30 -7.32
CA ALA A 45 4.78 12.57 -5.88
C ALA A 45 3.44 12.36 -5.15
N ALA A 46 2.33 12.88 -5.67
CA ALA A 46 1.00 12.64 -5.11
C ALA A 46 0.62 11.14 -5.15
N GLY A 47 0.94 10.45 -6.24
CA GLY A 47 0.76 9.00 -6.37
C GLY A 47 1.55 8.20 -5.32
N SER A 48 2.79 8.59 -5.03
CA SER A 48 3.58 7.97 -3.97
C SER A 48 2.94 8.11 -2.59
N PHE A 49 2.36 9.28 -2.30
CA PHE A 49 1.69 9.55 -1.03
C PHE A 49 0.40 8.75 -0.88
N PHE A 50 -0.38 8.64 -1.96
CA PHE A 50 -1.55 7.78 -2.02
C PHE A 50 -1.18 6.31 -1.79
N CYS A 51 -0.14 5.82 -2.45
CA CYS A 51 0.33 4.44 -2.30
C CYS A 51 0.82 4.15 -0.88
N PHE A 52 1.49 5.12 -0.25
CA PHE A 52 1.93 5.00 1.14
C PHE A 52 0.74 4.96 2.11
N ALA A 53 -0.22 5.89 1.97
CA ALA A 53 -1.39 5.97 2.84
C ALA A 53 -2.27 4.72 2.73
N SER A 54 -2.56 4.27 1.52
CA SER A 54 -3.30 3.02 1.28
C SER A 54 -2.53 1.80 1.80
N GLY A 55 -1.22 1.70 1.56
CA GLY A 55 -0.37 0.66 2.12
C GLY A 55 -0.43 0.60 3.66
N ALA A 56 -0.38 1.76 4.33
CA ALA A 56 -0.52 1.86 5.77
C ALA A 56 -1.88 1.35 6.27
N VAL A 57 -2.98 1.73 5.61
CA VAL A 57 -4.34 1.25 5.94
C VAL A 57 -4.46 -0.26 5.73
N LEU A 58 -3.97 -0.81 4.63
CA LEU A 58 -4.03 -2.25 4.40
C LEU A 58 -3.15 -3.03 5.38
N TYR A 59 -2.03 -2.44 5.81
CA TYR A 59 -1.17 -3.02 6.83
C TYR A 59 -1.87 -3.08 8.19
N THR A 60 -2.55 -2.01 8.61
CA THR A 60 -3.29 -1.99 9.88
C THR A 60 -4.46 -2.98 9.85
N ILE A 61 -5.20 -3.07 8.75
CA ILE A 61 -6.26 -4.08 8.54
C ILE A 61 -5.67 -5.50 8.62
N GLY A 62 -4.55 -5.73 7.94
CA GLY A 62 -3.83 -7.00 7.94
C GLY A 62 -3.29 -7.39 9.32
N ARG A 63 -2.97 -6.43 10.18
CA ARG A 63 -2.41 -6.67 11.53
C ARG A 63 -3.47 -6.70 12.63
N THR A 64 -4.68 -6.23 12.34
CA THR A 64 -5.80 -6.26 13.29
C THR A 64 -6.41 -7.65 13.30
N ASN A 65 -6.60 -8.23 14.50
CA ASN A 65 -7.37 -9.48 14.66
C ASN A 65 -8.85 -9.20 14.37
N LEU A 66 -9.21 -9.23 13.08
CA LEU A 66 -10.60 -9.15 12.67
C LEU A 66 -11.31 -10.42 13.12
N PRO A 67 -12.44 -10.29 13.86
CA PRO A 67 -13.25 -11.44 14.20
C PRO A 67 -13.61 -12.19 12.92
N SER A 68 -13.54 -13.53 12.97
CA SER A 68 -13.91 -14.38 11.85
C SER A 68 -15.37 -14.10 11.47
N PHE A 69 -15.60 -13.42 10.34
CA PHE A 69 -16.91 -13.28 9.68
C PHE A 69 -17.38 -14.61 9.08
N LYS A 70 -17.26 -15.72 9.82
CA LYS A 70 -18.05 -16.90 9.54
C LYS A 70 -19.47 -16.49 9.89
N LEU A 71 -20.31 -16.28 8.88
CA LEU A 71 -21.75 -16.39 9.06
C LEU A 71 -22.00 -17.80 9.60
N ASP A 72 -22.31 -17.87 10.89
CA ASP A 72 -22.76 -19.08 11.55
C ASP A 72 -24.03 -19.53 10.82
N LYS A 73 -23.98 -20.74 10.26
CA LYS A 73 -25.12 -21.37 9.58
C LYS A 73 -25.38 -22.72 10.22
#